data_AF-A0A2I0NZ46-F1
#
_entry.id   AF-A0A2I0NZ46-F1
#
_cell.length_a   1.000
_cell.length_b   1.000
_cell.length_c   1.000
_cell.angle_alpha   90.00
_cell.angle_beta   90.00
_cell.angle_gamma   90.00
#
_symmetry.space_group_name_H-M   'P 1'
#
loop_
_entity.id
_entity.type
_entity.pdbx_description
1 polymer ?
#
loop_
_entity_poly.entity_id
_entity_poly.type
_entity_poly.pdbx_seq_one_letter_code
_entity_poly.pdbx_strand_id
1 'polypeptide(L)'
;MKYVQTTCPYCGTGCSFNLVVDEGKVVGVAPYQRSPVNEGKLCPKGTYAHEFVNSPDRLTKPLIKKGEKFVEATWAEALKLIADKFKSYKPDECACLASARTSNEDNYAMMKFARGVLKTKHIDHCARLCHASTVAGLAAIFGSGAMTNSIGDIAEASCVFIIG
;
A
#
# COMPACT_ATOMS: atom_id res chain seq x y z
N MET A 1 -19.25 6.17 19.68
CA MET A 1 -18.00 6.71 19.09
C MET A 1 -16.74 6.15 19.74
N LYS A 2 -15.86 5.57 18.92
CA LYS A 2 -14.54 5.01 19.26
C LYS A 2 -13.48 5.67 18.38
N TYR A 3 -12.33 6.01 18.95
CA TYR A 3 -11.18 6.53 18.21
C TYR A 3 -10.14 5.42 18.04
N VAL A 4 -9.73 5.14 16.80
CA VAL A 4 -8.77 4.10 16.48
C VAL A 4 -7.58 4.72 15.77
N GLN A 5 -6.42 4.70 16.42
CA GLN A 5 -5.19 5.23 15.85
C GLN A 5 -4.77 4.40 14.62
N THR A 6 -4.34 5.10 13.57
CA THR A 6 -3.83 4.50 12.34
C THR A 6 -2.82 5.45 11.67
N THR A 7 -2.26 4.99 10.55
CA THR A 7 -1.39 5.75 9.66
C THR A 7 -2.11 6.08 8.37
N CYS A 8 -1.83 7.27 7.83
CA CYS A 8 -2.39 7.76 6.58
C CYS A 8 -2.04 6.82 5.42
N PRO A 9 -3.03 6.38 4.61
CA PRO A 9 -2.77 5.42 3.54
C PRO A 9 -2.25 6.08 2.25
N TYR A 10 -1.95 7.38 2.23
CA TYR A 10 -1.64 8.12 0.99
C TYR A 10 -0.14 8.20 0.65
N CYS A 11 0.53 9.30 1.01
CA CYS A 11 1.94 9.53 0.65
C CYS A 11 2.89 8.86 1.64
N GLY A 12 4.17 8.79 1.28
CA GLY A 12 5.23 8.20 2.10
C GLY A 12 5.60 8.98 3.36
N THR A 13 4.98 10.14 3.64
CA THR A 13 5.24 10.91 4.87
C THR A 13 4.85 10.14 6.12
N GLY A 14 3.76 9.35 6.08
CA GLY A 14 3.37 8.51 7.20
C GLY A 14 2.67 9.22 8.37
N CYS A 15 1.91 10.29 8.10
CA CYS A 15 1.14 10.99 9.14
C CYS A 15 0.25 10.02 9.93
N SER A 16 0.20 10.15 11.26
CA SER A 16 -0.71 9.37 12.11
C SER A 16 -1.96 10.19 12.46
N PHE A 17 -3.10 9.51 12.56
CA PHE A 17 -4.37 10.09 12.98
C PHE A 17 -5.29 9.04 13.60
N ASN A 18 -6.43 9.47 14.15
CA ASN A 18 -7.47 8.58 14.64
C ASN A 18 -8.60 8.47 13.61
N LEU A 19 -8.99 7.26 13.26
CA LEU A 19 -10.28 7.00 12.63
C LEU A 19 -11.38 7.17 13.69
N VAL A 20 -12.41 7.94 13.37
CA VAL A 20 -13.61 8.05 14.20
C VAL A 20 -14.58 6.97 13.74
N VAL A 21 -14.86 6.02 14.64
CA VAL A 21 -15.73 4.88 14.37
C VAL A 21 -17.00 5.02 15.17
N ASP A 22 -18.14 4.96 14.50
CA ASP A 22 -19.45 4.99 15.12
C ASP A 22 -20.34 3.89 14.52
N GLU A 23 -21.01 3.13 15.39
CA GLU A 23 -21.83 1.97 14.99
C GLU A 23 -21.12 1.01 14.02
N GLY A 24 -19.82 0.81 14.21
CA GLY A 24 -18.98 -0.07 13.36
C GLY A 24 -18.58 0.52 12.01
N LYS A 25 -18.99 1.75 11.68
CA LYS A 25 -18.62 2.47 10.46
C LYS A 25 -17.57 3.53 10.75
N VAL A 26 -16.64 3.72 9.83
CA VAL A 26 -15.72 4.85 9.86
C VAL A 26 -16.47 6.10 9.39
N VAL A 27 -16.62 7.09 10.27
CA VAL A 27 -17.42 8.30 10.00
C VAL A 27 -16.57 9.58 9.95
N GLY A 28 -15.27 9.48 10.22
CA GLY A 28 -14.40 10.65 10.21
C GLY A 28 -12.95 10.35 10.55
N VAL A 29 -12.16 11.40 10.61
CA VAL A 29 -10.79 11.42 11.09
C VAL A 29 -10.66 12.49 12.18
N ALA A 30 -9.90 12.20 13.23
CA ALA A 30 -9.52 13.14 14.26
C ALA A 30 -7.98 13.22 14.39
N PRO A 31 -7.43 14.39 14.73
CA PRO A 31 -5.99 14.56 14.96
C PRO A 31 -5.43 13.57 15.98
N TYR A 32 -4.17 13.16 15.78
CA TYR A 32 -3.37 12.48 16.79
C TYR A 32 -2.12 13.33 17.10
N GLN A 33 -2.22 14.16 18.14
CA GLN A 33 -1.19 15.16 18.45
C GLN A 33 0.16 14.56 18.85
N ARG A 34 0.19 13.34 19.38
CA ARG A 34 1.44 12.67 19.78
C ARG A 34 2.21 12.07 18.60
N SER A 35 1.76 12.26 17.36
CA SER A 35 2.51 11.75 16.21
C SER A 35 3.83 12.51 16.06
N PRO A 36 4.98 11.81 16.02
CA PRO A 36 6.28 12.45 15.78
C PRO A 36 6.42 12.94 14.33
N VAL A 37 5.53 12.52 13.42
CA VAL A 37 5.60 12.84 12.00
C VAL A 37 4.85 14.14 11.68
N ASN A 38 3.65 14.31 12.25
CA ASN A 38 2.74 15.38 11.84
C ASN A 38 2.15 16.20 13.00
N GLU A 39 2.40 15.86 14.26
CA GLU A 39 1.92 16.63 15.43
C GLU A 39 0.40 16.92 15.39
N GLY A 40 -0.38 15.99 14.81
CA GLY A 40 -1.82 16.15 14.61
C GLY A 40 -2.26 16.92 13.36
N LYS A 41 -1.35 17.49 12.58
CA LYS A 41 -1.65 18.20 11.32
C LYS A 41 -1.97 17.20 10.20
N LEU A 42 -2.91 17.54 9.32
CA LEU A 42 -3.26 16.71 8.15
C LEU A 42 -3.46 17.60 6.92
N CYS A 43 -3.07 17.08 5.75
CA CYS A 43 -3.46 17.65 4.47
C CYS A 43 -4.90 17.21 4.11
N PRO A 44 -5.54 17.81 3.09
CA PRO A 44 -6.91 17.46 2.70
C PRO A 44 -7.11 15.96 2.47
N LYS A 45 -6.16 15.28 1.82
CA LYS A 45 -6.23 13.81 1.63
C LYS A 45 -6.33 13.05 2.95
N GLY A 46 -5.55 13.46 3.95
CA GLY A 46 -5.57 12.82 5.28
C GLY A 46 -6.88 13.07 6.01
N THR A 47 -7.39 14.31 5.97
CA THR A 47 -8.66 14.69 6.60
C THR A 47 -9.84 13.88 6.04
N TYR A 48 -9.86 13.66 4.73
CA TYR A 48 -10.93 12.92 4.04
C TYR A 48 -10.57 11.45 3.74
N ALA A 49 -9.54 10.90 4.39
CA ALA A 49 -9.05 9.54 4.15
C ALA A 49 -10.06 8.43 4.48
N HIS A 50 -11.19 8.76 5.11
CA HIS A 50 -12.23 7.81 5.49
C HIS A 50 -13.34 7.64 4.44
N GLU A 51 -13.51 8.61 3.52
CA GLU A 51 -14.71 8.68 2.67
C GLU A 51 -14.86 7.48 1.73
N PHE A 52 -13.76 6.97 1.20
CA PHE A 52 -13.80 5.84 0.26
C PHE A 52 -14.16 4.50 0.93
N VAL A 53 -14.02 4.38 2.26
CA VAL A 53 -14.20 3.11 2.99
C VAL A 53 -15.64 2.62 2.87
N ASN A 54 -16.60 3.54 2.90
CA ASN A 54 -18.03 3.25 2.84
C ASN A 54 -18.66 3.64 1.49
N SER A 55 -17.85 3.88 0.45
CA SER A 55 -18.37 4.23 -0.88
C SER A 55 -19.32 3.13 -1.39
N PRO A 56 -20.47 3.49 -1.98
CA PRO A 56 -21.39 2.51 -2.58
C PRO A 56 -20.77 1.74 -3.75
N ASP A 57 -19.74 2.31 -4.40
CA ASP A 57 -19.04 1.67 -5.52
C ASP A 57 -17.99 0.63 -5.07
N ARG A 58 -17.80 0.47 -3.77
CA ARG A 58 -16.81 -0.49 -3.24
C ARG A 58 -17.25 -1.92 -3.56
N LEU A 59 -16.39 -2.64 -4.28
CA LEU A 59 -16.60 -4.07 -4.52
C LEU A 59 -16.60 -4.85 -3.21
N THR A 60 -17.66 -5.63 -2.99
CA THR A 60 -17.85 -6.47 -1.79
C THR A 60 -17.80 -7.96 -2.09
N LYS A 61 -17.78 -8.34 -3.38
CA LYS A 61 -17.74 -9.73 -3.85
C LYS A 61 -16.73 -9.89 -4.99
N PRO A 62 -16.10 -11.07 -5.13
CA PRO A 62 -15.33 -11.43 -6.31
C PRO A 62 -16.17 -11.32 -7.59
N LEU A 63 -15.54 -10.89 -8.68
CA LEU A 63 -16.15 -10.84 -10.01
C LEU A 63 -15.33 -11.69 -10.99
N ILE A 64 -15.99 -12.60 -11.72
CA ILE A 64 -15.36 -13.45 -12.76
C ILE A 64 -15.86 -13.00 -14.13
N LYS A 65 -14.95 -12.86 -15.09
CA LYS A 65 -15.30 -12.53 -16.48
C LYS A 65 -15.88 -13.75 -17.19
N LYS A 66 -17.10 -13.63 -17.72
CA LYS A 66 -17.78 -14.63 -18.56
C LYS A 66 -18.16 -13.97 -19.88
N GLY A 67 -17.51 -14.38 -20.98
CA GLY A 67 -17.59 -13.66 -22.25
C GLY A 67 -17.06 -12.23 -22.11
N GLU A 68 -17.91 -11.25 -22.39
CA GLU A 68 -17.56 -9.82 -22.31
C GLU A 68 -17.95 -9.14 -20.99
N LYS A 69 -18.62 -9.86 -20.07
CA LYS A 69 -19.16 -9.26 -18.83
C LYS A 69 -18.52 -9.85 -17.58
N PHE A 70 -18.44 -9.03 -16.52
CA PHE A 70 -18.10 -9.49 -15.18
C PHE A 70 -19.36 -9.89 -14.42
N VAL A 71 -19.32 -11.03 -13.76
CA VAL A 71 -20.44 -11.59 -12.98
C VAL A 71 -19.96 -11.89 -11.58
N GLU A 72 -20.80 -11.63 -10.57
CA GLU A 72 -20.50 -11.98 -9.18
C GLU A 72 -20.20 -13.48 -9.02
N ALA A 73 -19.26 -13.78 -8.13
CA ALA A 73 -18.85 -15.13 -7.79
C ALA A 73 -18.58 -15.26 -6.29
N THR A 74 -18.59 -16.50 -5.80
CA THR A 74 -18.14 -16.79 -4.45
C THR A 74 -16.60 -16.81 -4.37
N TRP A 75 -16.06 -16.63 -3.16
CA TRP A 75 -14.62 -16.78 -2.92
C TRP A 75 -14.10 -18.17 -3.30
N ALA A 76 -14.86 -19.23 -3.03
CA ALA A 76 -14.47 -20.60 -3.35
C ALA A 76 -14.34 -20.80 -4.88
N GLU A 77 -15.30 -20.32 -5.66
CA GLU A 77 -15.26 -20.39 -7.13
C GLU A 77 -14.10 -19.57 -7.70
N ALA A 78 -13.91 -18.33 -7.23
CA ALA A 78 -12.85 -17.45 -7.69
C ALA A 78 -11.47 -18.03 -7.40
N LEU A 79 -11.23 -18.50 -6.17
CA LEU A 79 -9.95 -19.08 -5.76
C LEU A 79 -9.67 -20.40 -6.50
N LYS A 80 -10.67 -21.26 -6.70
CA LYS A 80 -10.52 -22.48 -7.49
C LYS A 80 -10.11 -22.16 -8.93
N LEU A 81 -10.81 -21.23 -9.57
CA LEU A 81 -10.47 -20.80 -10.93
C LEU A 81 -9.05 -20.27 -11.04
N ILE A 82 -8.64 -19.39 -10.11
CA ILE A 82 -7.29 -18.82 -10.06
C ILE A 82 -6.24 -19.93 -9.90
N ALA A 83 -6.45 -20.85 -8.94
CA ALA A 83 -5.52 -21.94 -8.68
C ALA A 83 -5.39 -22.89 -9.88
N ASP A 84 -6.51 -23.26 -10.51
CA ASP A 84 -6.51 -24.15 -11.68
C ASP A 84 -5.84 -23.49 -12.89
N LYS A 85 -5.99 -22.17 -13.06
CA LYS A 85 -5.25 -21.39 -14.07
C LYS A 85 -3.76 -21.38 -13.79
N PHE A 86 -3.33 -21.05 -12.58
CA PHE A 86 -1.90 -21.02 -12.24
C PHE A 86 -1.23 -22.39 -12.43
N LYS A 87 -1.92 -23.50 -12.13
CA LYS A 87 -1.39 -24.85 -12.40
C LYS A 87 -1.13 -25.14 -13.88
N SER A 88 -1.82 -24.45 -14.79
CA SER A 88 -1.64 -24.63 -16.23
C SER A 88 -0.45 -23.85 -16.81
N TYR A 89 0.17 -22.97 -16.03
CA TYR A 89 1.31 -22.16 -16.43
C TYR A 89 2.61 -22.65 -15.79
N LYS A 90 3.72 -22.44 -16.48
CA LYS A 90 5.07 -22.64 -15.95
C LYS A 90 5.46 -21.44 -15.04
N PRO A 91 6.43 -21.61 -14.15
CA PRO A 91 6.90 -20.52 -13.28
C PRO A 91 7.25 -19.24 -14.03
N ASP A 92 7.98 -19.32 -15.16
CA ASP A 92 8.39 -18.15 -15.95
C ASP A 92 7.24 -17.48 -16.72
N GLU A 93 6.05 -18.09 -16.77
CA GLU A 93 4.84 -17.52 -17.38
C GLU A 93 3.96 -16.79 -16.35
N CYS A 94 4.35 -16.82 -15.08
CA CYS A 94 3.62 -16.22 -13.97
C CYS A 94 4.35 -14.99 -13.46
N ALA A 95 3.60 -13.94 -13.14
CA ALA A 95 4.12 -12.74 -12.49
C ALA A 95 3.21 -12.24 -11.37
N CYS A 96 3.80 -11.56 -10.39
CA CYS A 96 3.09 -10.90 -9.31
C CYS A 96 3.45 -9.41 -9.25
N LEU A 97 2.46 -8.56 -8.98
CA LEU A 97 2.67 -7.14 -8.74
C LEU A 97 2.26 -6.81 -7.30
N ALA A 98 3.23 -6.45 -6.49
CA ALA A 98 3.07 -5.99 -5.12
C ALA A 98 2.70 -4.49 -5.07
N SER A 99 2.29 -3.98 -3.91
CA SER A 99 1.75 -2.62 -3.78
C SER A 99 2.31 -1.86 -2.59
N ALA A 100 2.70 -0.60 -2.80
CA ALA A 100 3.10 0.30 -1.70
C ALA A 100 1.90 0.76 -0.84
N ARG A 101 0.68 0.39 -1.24
CA ARG A 101 -0.56 0.79 -0.57
C ARG A 101 -1.12 -0.30 0.35
N THR A 102 -0.47 -1.46 0.40
CA THR A 102 -0.77 -2.55 1.33
C THR A 102 0.28 -2.59 2.44
N SER A 103 0.09 -3.46 3.42
CA SER A 103 1.05 -3.63 4.50
C SER A 103 2.35 -4.29 4.02
N ASN A 104 3.41 -4.19 4.83
CA ASN A 104 4.67 -4.88 4.55
C ASN A 104 4.50 -6.40 4.67
N GLU A 105 3.61 -6.84 5.56
CA GLU A 105 3.24 -8.22 5.76
C GLU A 105 2.56 -8.81 4.51
N ASP A 106 1.64 -8.06 3.90
CA ASP A 106 1.00 -8.45 2.62
C ASP A 106 2.03 -8.57 1.50
N ASN A 107 2.95 -7.61 1.39
CA ASN A 107 4.00 -7.63 0.38
C ASN A 107 4.98 -8.80 0.61
N TYR A 108 5.29 -9.10 1.87
CA TYR A 108 6.10 -10.25 2.23
C TYR A 108 5.40 -11.56 1.89
N ALA A 109 4.09 -11.67 2.17
CA ALA A 109 3.27 -12.81 1.79
C ALA A 109 3.21 -12.98 0.26
N MET A 110 3.05 -11.88 -0.50
CA MET A 110 3.08 -11.90 -1.96
C MET A 110 4.43 -12.38 -2.50
N MET A 111 5.55 -11.92 -1.92
CA MET A 111 6.89 -12.39 -2.28
C MET A 111 7.07 -13.89 -2.00
N LYS A 112 6.62 -14.36 -0.83
CA LYS A 112 6.64 -15.79 -0.49
C LYS A 112 5.74 -16.61 -1.42
N PHE A 113 4.58 -16.08 -1.81
CA PHE A 113 3.71 -16.74 -2.78
C PHE A 113 4.39 -16.85 -4.15
N ALA A 114 4.92 -15.76 -4.68
CA ALA A 114 5.60 -15.74 -5.98
C ALA A 114 6.80 -16.70 -6.02
N ARG A 115 7.74 -16.57 -5.07
CA ARG A 115 8.99 -17.35 -5.08
C ARG A 115 8.83 -18.75 -4.49
N GLY A 116 7.98 -18.89 -3.48
CA GLY A 116 7.80 -20.13 -2.73
C GLY A 116 6.77 -21.07 -3.34
N VAL A 117 5.64 -20.54 -3.81
CA VAL A 117 4.52 -21.34 -4.34
C VAL A 117 4.55 -21.40 -5.86
N LEU A 118 4.55 -20.24 -6.53
CA LEU A 118 4.59 -20.18 -8.00
C LEU A 118 5.98 -20.49 -8.58
N LYS A 119 7.02 -20.46 -7.74
CA LYS A 119 8.44 -20.63 -8.12
C LYS A 119 8.91 -19.63 -9.18
N THR A 120 8.23 -18.50 -9.31
CA THR A 120 8.60 -17.45 -10.26
C THR A 120 9.54 -16.44 -9.62
N LYS A 121 10.48 -15.94 -10.41
CA LYS A 121 11.29 -14.76 -10.06
C LYS A 121 10.59 -13.45 -10.43
N HIS A 122 9.53 -13.50 -11.23
CA HIS A 122 8.81 -12.35 -11.75
C HIS A 122 7.87 -11.78 -10.69
N ILE A 123 8.44 -11.00 -9.77
CA ILE A 123 7.69 -10.17 -8.86
C ILE A 123 8.27 -8.76 -8.90
N ASP A 124 7.39 -7.76 -9.05
CA ASP A 124 7.79 -6.36 -9.01
C ASP A 124 6.81 -5.52 -8.19
N HIS A 125 7.15 -4.25 -8.01
CA HIS A 125 6.45 -3.33 -7.13
C HIS A 125 6.38 -1.93 -7.75
N CYS A 126 5.40 -1.11 -7.39
CA CYS A 126 5.24 0.24 -7.95
C CYS A 126 6.47 1.15 -7.74
N ALA A 127 7.30 0.86 -6.73
CA ALA A 127 8.58 1.54 -6.51
C ALA A 127 9.55 1.43 -7.71
N ARG A 128 9.37 0.44 -8.60
CA ARG A 128 10.11 0.32 -9.86
C ARG A 128 10.08 1.61 -10.67
N LEU A 129 8.91 2.23 -10.75
CA LEU A 129 8.69 3.45 -11.54
C LEU A 129 9.07 4.72 -10.78
N CYS A 130 9.06 4.67 -9.44
CA CYS A 130 9.19 5.87 -8.61
C CYS A 130 10.62 6.09 -8.09
N HIS A 131 11.24 5.08 -7.48
CA HIS A 131 12.49 5.25 -6.73
C HIS A 131 13.56 4.19 -7.05
N ALA A 132 13.40 3.42 -8.12
CA ALA A 132 14.40 2.40 -8.49
C ALA A 132 15.78 3.01 -8.76
N SER A 133 15.83 4.20 -9.38
CA SER A 133 17.06 4.96 -9.61
C SER A 133 17.70 5.41 -8.29
N THR A 134 16.91 5.91 -7.35
CA THR A 134 17.37 6.28 -6.00
C THR A 134 18.00 5.09 -5.29
N VAL A 135 17.32 3.94 -5.29
CA VAL A 135 17.83 2.72 -4.64
C VAL A 135 19.16 2.29 -5.26
N ALA A 136 19.27 2.28 -6.59
CA ALA A 136 20.50 1.90 -7.28
C ALA A 136 21.66 2.87 -6.99
N GLY A 137 21.41 4.18 -7.08
CA GLY A 137 22.43 5.21 -6.87
C GLY A 137 22.93 5.27 -5.44
N LEU A 138 22.04 5.33 -4.45
CA LEU A 138 22.43 5.41 -3.04
C LEU A 138 23.04 4.09 -2.55
N ALA A 139 22.56 2.93 -3.00
CA ALA A 139 23.18 1.66 -2.63
C ALA A 139 24.63 1.57 -3.13
N ALA A 140 24.93 2.09 -4.32
CA ALA A 140 26.29 2.07 -4.87
C ALA A 140 27.26 3.00 -4.11
N ILE A 141 26.77 4.11 -3.55
CA ILE A 141 27.61 5.12 -2.88
C ILE A 141 27.66 4.94 -1.36
N PHE A 142 26.50 4.69 -0.74
CA PHE A 142 26.32 4.64 0.72
C PHE A 142 26.03 3.23 1.25
N GLY A 143 25.88 2.22 0.37
CA GLY A 143 25.54 0.85 0.77
C GLY A 143 24.07 0.64 1.15
N SER A 144 23.24 1.69 1.13
CA SER A 144 21.80 1.63 1.42
C SER A 144 21.00 2.46 0.41
N GLY A 145 19.87 1.92 -0.06
CA GLY A 145 18.96 2.59 -0.98
C GLY A 145 17.90 3.48 -0.32
N ALA A 146 18.11 3.87 0.94
CA ALA A 146 17.13 4.58 1.77
C ALA A 146 17.53 6.02 2.07
N MET A 147 16.60 6.80 2.64
CA MET A 147 16.87 8.15 3.14
C MET A 147 17.93 8.12 4.24
N THR A 148 18.75 9.18 4.31
CA THR A 148 19.87 9.31 5.26
C THR A 148 19.50 10.06 6.54
N ASN A 149 18.32 10.71 6.57
CA ASN A 149 17.95 11.72 7.55
C ASN A 149 16.47 11.59 7.95
N SER A 150 16.13 12.18 9.10
CA SER A 150 14.76 12.22 9.60
C SER A 150 14.01 13.48 9.14
N ILE A 151 12.68 13.49 9.24
CA ILE A 151 11.88 14.70 8.96
C ILE A 151 12.24 15.84 9.92
N GLY A 152 12.63 15.53 11.16
CA GLY A 152 12.99 16.53 12.18
C GLY A 152 14.19 17.38 11.78
N ASP A 153 15.13 16.81 11.02
CA ASP A 153 16.37 17.46 10.59
C ASP A 153 16.09 18.72 9.71
N ILE A 154 14.90 18.81 9.11
CA ILE A 154 14.47 20.00 8.35
C ILE A 154 14.40 21.24 9.25
N ALA A 155 14.01 21.09 10.52
CA ALA A 155 13.89 22.22 11.45
C ALA A 155 15.26 22.81 11.85
N GLU A 156 16.33 22.02 11.74
CA GLU A 156 17.70 22.43 12.06
C GLU A 156 18.47 22.92 10.81
N ALA A 157 17.93 22.66 9.62
CA ALA A 157 18.59 23.00 8.36
C ALA A 157 18.67 24.52 8.15
N SER A 158 19.88 25.04 7.94
CA SER A 158 20.08 26.45 7.57
C SER A 158 19.73 26.74 6.11
N CYS A 159 19.69 25.71 5.26
CA CYS A 159 19.34 25.80 3.85
C CYS A 159 18.72 24.49 3.38
N VAL A 160 17.69 24.58 2.54
CA VAL A 160 17.06 23.42 1.89
C VAL A 160 17.23 23.57 0.38
N PHE A 161 17.93 22.64 -0.24
CA PHE A 161 18.13 22.58 -1.68
C PHE A 161 17.31 21.43 -2.28
N ILE A 162 16.39 21.75 -3.18
CA ILE A 162 15.40 20.81 -3.73
C ILE A 162 15.65 20.62 -5.23
N ILE A 163 15.83 19.37 -5.66
CA ILE A 163 15.96 18.96 -7.06
C ILE A 163 14.77 18.08 -7.39
N GLY A 164 14.04 18.43 -8.46
CA GLY A 164 12.72 17.88 -8.83
C GLY A 164 12.65 16.37 -9.00
#